data_AF-A0A2S9G325-F1
#
_entry.id   AF-A0A2S9G325-F1
#
_cell.length_a   1.000
_cell.length_b   1.000
_cell.length_c   1.000
_cell.angle_alpha   90.00
_cell.angle_beta   90.00
_cell.angle_gamma   90.00
#
_symmetry.space_group_name_H-M   'P 1'
#
loop_
_entity.id
_entity.type
_entity.pdbx_description
1 polymer ?
#
loop_
_entity_poly.entity_id
_entity_poly.type
_entity_poly.pdbx_seq_one_letter_code
_entity_poly.pdbx_strand_id
1 'polypeptide(L)'
;RPRKRALAPVFTKLNVRAFGGHMSKAAQAFVDRWPDGGEVDLGAECRRVAMQSLGRSVLGVDLNERGEIIARCMHVASSYTADRA
;
A
#
# COMPACT_ATOMS: atom_id res chain seq x y z
N ARG A 1 1.91 -24.92 3.11
CA ARG A 1 2.37 -23.63 2.51
C ARG A 1 1.79 -23.35 1.10
N PRO A 2 0.47 -23.42 0.86
CA PRO A 2 -0.11 -23.11 -0.46
C PRO A 2 -0.28 -21.60 -0.73
N ARG A 3 -0.60 -20.81 0.29
CA ARG A 3 -0.87 -19.36 0.15
C ARG A 3 0.34 -18.55 -0.35
N LYS A 4 1.56 -18.85 0.12
CA LYS A 4 2.81 -18.19 -0.35
C LYS A 4 3.06 -18.44 -1.84
N ARG A 5 2.82 -19.67 -2.32
CA ARG A 5 3.04 -20.03 -3.73
C ARG A 5 2.02 -19.36 -4.66
N ALA A 6 0.78 -19.17 -4.20
CA ALA A 6 -0.24 -18.46 -4.97
C ALA A 6 0.11 -16.99 -5.21
N LEU A 7 0.76 -16.32 -4.25
CA LEU A 7 1.16 -14.90 -4.36
C LEU A 7 2.52 -14.68 -5.03
N ALA A 8 3.39 -15.69 -5.06
CA ALA A 8 4.75 -15.56 -5.59
C ALA A 8 4.84 -14.94 -7.01
N PRO A 9 3.94 -15.24 -7.97
CA PRO A 9 3.98 -14.65 -9.31
C PRO A 9 3.78 -13.13 -9.33
N VAL A 10 3.10 -12.56 -8.32
CA VAL A 10 2.91 -11.10 -8.22
C VAL A 10 4.22 -10.39 -7.91
N PHE A 11 5.14 -11.04 -7.21
CA PHE A 11 6.42 -10.47 -6.77
C PHE A 11 7.61 -10.87 -7.64
N THR A 12 7.38 -11.14 -8.93
CA THR A 12 8.49 -11.33 -9.89
C THR A 12 9.28 -10.03 -10.06
N LYS A 13 10.57 -10.14 -10.42
CA LYS A 13 11.42 -8.95 -10.67
C LYS A 13 10.80 -7.98 -11.68
N LEU A 14 10.11 -8.52 -12.70
CA LEU A 14 9.40 -7.72 -13.71
C LEU A 14 8.29 -6.87 -13.06
N ASN A 15 7.41 -7.50 -12.28
CA ASN A 15 6.30 -6.82 -11.63
C ASN A 15 6.81 -5.80 -10.59
N VAL A 16 7.80 -6.19 -9.78
CA VAL A 16 8.40 -5.29 -8.77
C VAL A 16 8.99 -4.03 -9.41
N ARG A 17 9.59 -4.15 -10.61
CA ARG A 17 10.11 -3.00 -11.35
C ARG A 17 9.01 -2.04 -11.81
N ALA A 18 7.81 -2.56 -12.12
CA ALA A 18 6.65 -1.75 -12.49
C ALA A 18 6.03 -1.02 -11.28
N PHE A 19 6.17 -1.56 -10.06
CA PHE A 19 5.57 -0.98 -8.86
C PHE A 19 6.07 0.45 -8.58
N GLY A 20 7.35 0.73 -8.87
CA GLY A 20 7.92 2.07 -8.70
C GLY A 20 7.16 3.15 -9.50
N GLY A 21 6.69 2.82 -10.71
CA GLY A 21 5.89 3.75 -11.52
C GLY A 21 4.52 4.06 -10.90
N HIS A 22 3.90 3.08 -10.24
CA HIS A 22 2.66 3.30 -9.49
C HIS A 22 2.91 4.16 -8.25
N MET A 23 4.02 3.93 -7.55
CA MET A 23 4.42 4.69 -6.36
C MET A 23 4.67 6.15 -6.67
N SER A 24 5.46 6.44 -7.71
CA SER A 24 5.74 7.83 -8.11
C SER A 24 4.47 8.56 -8.56
N LYS A 25 3.57 7.89 -9.30
CA LYS A 25 2.29 8.50 -9.71
C LYS A 25 1.38 8.79 -8.51
N ALA A 26 1.30 7.86 -7.55
CA ALA A 26 0.51 8.05 -6.33
C ALA A 26 1.06 9.21 -5.48
N ALA A 27 2.38 9.27 -5.31
CA ALA A 27 3.04 10.36 -4.58
C ALA A 27 2.78 11.72 -5.24
N GLN A 28 2.94 11.83 -6.56
CA GLN A 28 2.70 13.08 -7.28
C GLN A 28 1.26 13.56 -7.10
N ALA A 29 0.28 12.69 -7.34
CA ALA A 29 -1.13 13.05 -7.19
C ALA A 29 -1.50 13.48 -5.76
N PHE A 30 -0.73 13.06 -4.76
CA PHE A 30 -0.90 13.49 -3.37
C PHE A 30 -0.31 14.87 -3.12
N VAL A 31 0.93 15.12 -3.57
CA VAL A 31 1.59 16.43 -3.46
C VAL A 31 0.80 17.50 -4.19
N ASP A 32 0.23 17.19 -5.36
CA ASP A 32 -0.60 18.12 -6.15
C ASP A 32 -1.87 18.58 -5.41
N ARG A 33 -2.29 17.88 -4.34
CA ARG A 33 -3.48 18.24 -3.54
C ARG A 33 -3.14 19.06 -2.29
N TRP A 34 -1.86 19.21 -1.96
CA TRP A 34 -1.48 19.91 -0.75
C TRP A 34 -1.74 21.42 -0.92
N PRO A 35 -2.39 22.07 0.07
CA PRO A 35 -2.55 23.52 0.03
C PRO A 35 -1.19 24.21 0.18
N ASP A 36 -1.00 25.31 -0.54
CA ASP A 36 0.20 26.13 -0.40
C ASP A 36 0.32 26.66 1.04
N GLY A 37 1.42 26.31 1.71
CA GLY A 37 1.75 26.83 3.04
C GLY A 37 1.02 26.18 4.22
N GLY A 38 0.48 24.96 4.09
CA GLY A 38 -0.19 24.24 5.18
C GLY A 38 0.68 23.24 5.95
N GLU A 39 0.24 22.87 7.16
CA GLU A 39 0.78 21.70 7.86
C GLU A 39 0.24 20.40 7.24
N VAL A 40 1.13 19.42 7.08
CA VAL A 40 0.80 18.11 6.52
C VAL A 40 1.29 17.03 7.49
N ASP A 41 0.40 16.11 7.87
CA ASP A 41 0.80 14.87 8.54
C ASP A 41 1.45 13.93 7.52
N LEU A 42 2.78 14.07 7.35
CA LEU A 42 3.57 13.22 6.46
C LEU A 42 3.43 11.73 6.78
N GLY A 43 3.20 11.36 8.04
CA GLY A 43 3.02 9.97 8.45
C GLY A 43 1.74 9.38 7.86
N ALA A 44 0.62 10.09 8.00
CA ALA A 44 -0.65 9.68 7.40
C ALA A 44 -0.58 9.65 5.87
N GLU A 45 0.05 10.66 5.27
CA GLU A 45 0.16 10.77 3.82
C GLU A 45 1.07 9.69 3.22
N CYS A 46 2.22 9.40 3.83
CA CYS A 46 3.09 8.30 3.41
C CYS A 46 2.36 6.94 3.47
N ARG A 47 1.57 6.70 4.52
CA ARG A 47 0.78 5.46 4.63
C ARG A 47 -0.26 5.34 3.51
N ARG A 48 -0.93 6.44 3.16
CA ARG A 48 -1.88 6.50 2.03
C ARG A 48 -1.21 6.23 0.69
N VAL A 49 -0.05 6.84 0.43
CA VAL A 49 0.70 6.60 -0.81
C VAL A 49 1.13 5.14 -0.90
N ALA A 50 1.64 4.56 0.19
CA ALA A 50 2.05 3.16 0.24
C ALA A 50 0.86 2.21 -0.01
N MET A 51 -0.28 2.47 0.63
CA MET A 51 -1.50 1.68 0.46
C MET A 51 -2.07 1.73 -0.96
N GLN A 52 -2.16 2.93 -1.54
CA GLN A 52 -2.61 3.09 -2.93
C GLN A 52 -1.69 2.35 -3.91
N SER A 53 -0.38 2.48 -3.70
CA SER A 53 0.63 1.85 -4.53
C SER A 53 0.56 0.33 -4.46
N LEU A 54 0.43 -0.24 -3.25
CA LEU A 54 0.24 -1.67 -3.03
C LEU A 54 -1.04 -2.18 -3.68
N GLY A 55 -2.15 -1.48 -3.48
CA GLY A 55 -3.44 -1.81 -4.09
C GLY A 55 -3.36 -1.92 -5.60
N ARG A 56 -2.85 -0.87 -6.25
CA ARG A 56 -2.74 -0.79 -7.70
C ARG A 56 -1.79 -1.86 -8.25
N SER A 57 -0.69 -2.11 -7.55
CA SER A 57 0.41 -2.97 -7.99
C SER A 57 0.16 -4.46 -7.80
N VAL A 58 -0.47 -4.84 -6.68
CA VAL A 58 -0.64 -6.24 -6.27
C VAL A 58 -2.06 -6.73 -6.56
N LEU A 59 -3.06 -5.86 -6.39
CA LEU A 59 -4.47 -6.22 -6.46
C LEU A 59 -5.23 -5.57 -7.62
N GLY A 60 -4.61 -4.61 -8.32
CA GLY A 60 -5.24 -3.88 -9.42
C GLY A 60 -6.35 -2.91 -8.98
N VAL A 61 -6.45 -2.58 -7.69
CA VAL A 61 -7.55 -1.77 -7.12
C VAL A 61 -7.01 -0.61 -6.30
N ASP A 62 -7.78 0.49 -6.16
CA ASP A 62 -7.45 1.52 -5.18
C ASP A 62 -7.89 1.07 -3.78
N LEU A 63 -6.92 0.90 -2.88
CA LEU A 63 -7.19 0.45 -1.52
C LEU A 63 -7.51 1.59 -0.56
N ASN A 64 -7.29 2.85 -0.94
CA ASN A 64 -7.58 3.97 -0.05
C ASN A 64 -9.08 4.16 0.20
N GLU A 65 -9.95 3.79 -0.75
CA GLU A 65 -11.41 3.77 -0.56
C GLU A 65 -11.87 2.80 0.54
N ARG A 66 -11.05 1.79 0.85
CA ARG A 66 -11.34 0.75 1.83
C ARG A 66 -10.40 0.79 3.03
N GLY A 67 -9.73 1.93 3.27
CA GLY A 67 -8.68 2.09 4.27
C GLY A 67 -9.06 1.59 5.65
N GLU A 68 -10.25 1.93 6.14
CA GLU A 68 -10.78 1.50 7.45
C GLU A 68 -10.97 -0.03 7.57
N ILE A 69 -11.42 -0.67 6.49
CA ILE A 69 -11.61 -2.13 6.46
C ILE A 69 -10.23 -2.80 6.49
N ILE A 70 -9.27 -2.27 5.75
CA ILE A 70 -7.92 -2.82 5.70
C ILE A 70 -7.19 -2.63 7.02
N ALA A 71 -7.28 -1.46 7.65
CA ALA A 71 -6.69 -1.21 8.96
C ALA A 71 -7.18 -2.23 10.01
N ARG A 72 -8.49 -2.53 10.00
CA ARG A 72 -9.09 -3.56 10.85
C ARG A 72 -8.58 -4.96 10.55
N CYS A 73 -8.47 -5.33 9.27
CA CYS A 73 -7.90 -6.61 8.87
C CYS A 73 -6.42 -6.73 9.24
N MET A 74 -5.66 -5.64 9.20
CA MET A 74 -4.25 -5.62 9.57
C MET A 74 -4.03 -5.84 11.07
N HIS A 75 -4.94 -5.37 11.93
CA HIS A 75 -4.90 -5.68 13.36
C HIS A 75 -4.94 -7.20 13.62
N VAL A 76 -5.80 -7.93 12.89
CA VAL A 76 -5.92 -9.39 12.96
C VAL A 76 -4.73 -10.11 12.33
N ALA A 77 -4.15 -9.56 11.26
CA ALA A 77 -2.96 -10.15 10.63
C ALA A 77 -1.68 -9.92 11.46
N SER A 78 -1.62 -8.82 12.21
CA SER A 78 -0.51 -8.46 13.10
C SER A 78 -0.44 -9.39 14.31
N SER A 79 -1.57 -9.75 14.93
CA SER A 79 -1.59 -10.71 16.04
C SER A 79 -1.01 -12.07 15.62
N TYR A 80 -1.35 -12.56 14.43
CA TYR A 80 -0.76 -13.78 13.85
C TYR A 80 0.75 -13.68 13.57
N THR A 81 1.29 -12.46 13.46
CA THR A 81 2.72 -12.22 13.24
C THR A 81 3.48 -12.06 14.54
N ALA A 82 2.84 -11.51 15.58
CA ALA A 82 3.39 -11.44 16.93
C ALA A 82 3.39 -12.82 17.61
N ASP A 83 2.36 -13.65 17.41
CA ASP A 83 2.25 -15.01 18.00
C ASP A 83 3.25 -16.04 17.44
N ARG A 84 3.98 -15.68 16.38
CA ARG A 84 4.96 -16.55 15.71
C ARG A 84 6.41 -16.07 15.90
N ALA A 85 6.64 -15.07 16.74
CA ALA A 85 7.94 -14.59 17.19
C ALA A 85 8.25 -15.16 18.58
#